data_AF-A0AAU6KVZ6-F1
#
_entry.id   AF-A0AAU6KVZ6-F1
#
_cell.length_a   1.000
_cell.length_b   1.000
_cell.length_c   1.000
_cell.angle_alpha   90.00
_cell.angle_beta   90.00
_cell.angle_gamma   90.00
#
_symmetry.space_group_name_H-M   'P 1'
#
loop_
_entity.id
_entity.type
_entity.pdbx_description
1 polymer ?
#
loop_
_entity_poly.entity_id
_entity_poly.type
_entity_poly.pdbx_seq_one_letter_code
_entity_poly.pdbx_strand_id
1 'polypeptide(L)'
;MPEQLRKWSLTSGIVVKHMHYGLRVQVPSGEIGVVDRVDIADGYIEPADWPTVGSVLTVVGGGYAGRQLRLSTRPGHLEEARNRAARGQQAASGAKGDSPNS
;
A
#
# COMPACT_ATOMS: atom_id res chain seq x y z
N MET A 1 2.51 -18.83 9.23
CA MET A 1 1.51 -17.75 9.02
C MET A 1 2.08 -16.81 7.97
N PRO A 2 1.34 -16.41 6.92
CA PRO A 2 1.83 -15.41 5.98
C PRO A 2 2.12 -14.10 6.72
N GLU A 3 3.23 -13.43 6.36
CA GLU A 3 3.59 -12.13 6.93
C GLU A 3 2.50 -11.10 6.57
N GLN A 4 1.91 -10.48 7.59
CA GLN A 4 0.88 -9.45 7.40
C GLN A 4 1.51 -8.20 6.77
N LEU A 5 0.81 -7.60 5.81
CA LEU A 5 1.28 -6.36 5.19
C LEU A 5 1.23 -5.22 6.22
N ARG A 6 2.40 -4.67 6.56
CA ARG A 6 2.50 -3.59 7.53
C ARG A 6 1.90 -2.29 6.96
N LYS A 7 1.32 -1.48 7.86
CA LYS A 7 0.84 -0.14 7.49
C LYS A 7 1.98 0.69 6.90
N TRP A 8 1.67 1.48 5.87
CA TRP A 8 2.62 2.29 5.10
C TRP A 8 3.67 1.52 4.29
N SER A 9 3.61 0.18 4.26
CA SER A 9 4.47 -0.60 3.37
C SER A 9 3.89 -0.62 1.96
N LEU A 10 4.76 -0.37 0.98
CA LEU A 10 4.45 -0.46 -0.44
C LEU A 10 4.59 -1.90 -0.91
N THR A 11 3.68 -2.34 -1.77
CA THR A 11 3.76 -3.62 -2.47
C THR A 11 3.02 -3.56 -3.79
N SER A 12 3.22 -4.55 -4.66
CA SER A 12 2.36 -4.73 -5.84
C SER A 12 1.04 -5.40 -5.42
N GLY A 13 0.00 -5.21 -6.22
CA GLY A 13 -1.28 -5.88 -6.03
C GLY A 13 -1.98 -6.09 -7.35
N ILE A 14 -2.71 -7.20 -7.47
CA ILE A 14 -3.51 -7.53 -8.65
C ILE A 14 -4.97 -7.25 -8.33
N VAL A 15 -5.64 -6.46 -9.17
CA VAL A 15 -7.10 -6.27 -9.04
C VAL A 15 -7.79 -7.59 -9.37
N VAL A 16 -8.47 -8.19 -8.41
CA VAL A 16 -9.19 -9.44 -8.63
C VAL A 16 -10.67 -9.25 -8.84
N LYS A 17 -11.25 -8.13 -8.38
CA LYS A 17 -12.68 -7.85 -8.52
C LYS A 17 -13.02 -6.38 -8.28
N HIS A 18 -14.00 -5.87 -9.04
CA HIS A 18 -14.70 -4.61 -8.75
C HIS A 18 -15.91 -4.85 -7.84
N MET A 19 -16.09 -3.97 -6.86
CA MET A 19 -17.20 -3.96 -5.92
C MET A 19 -17.87 -2.59 -5.94
N HIS A 20 -19.14 -2.46 -5.58
CA HIS A 20 -19.81 -1.15 -5.55
C HIS A 20 -19.12 -0.10 -4.64
N TYR A 21 -18.26 -0.53 -3.72
CA TYR A 21 -17.50 0.31 -2.79
C TYR A 21 -16.01 0.47 -3.15
N GLY A 22 -15.51 -0.16 -4.22
CA GLY A 22 -14.09 -0.10 -4.60
C GLY A 22 -13.56 -1.41 -5.17
N LEU A 23 -12.30 -1.76 -4.84
CA LEU A 23 -11.58 -2.88 -5.44
C LEU A 23 -11.23 -3.95 -4.41
N ARG A 24 -11.26 -5.21 -4.84
CA ARG A 24 -10.56 -6.32 -4.18
C ARG A 24 -9.22 -6.49 -4.86
N VAL A 25 -8.14 -6.47 -4.08
CA VAL A 25 -6.76 -6.55 -4.58
C VAL A 25 -6.04 -7.67 -3.85
N GLN A 26 -5.45 -8.60 -4.60
CA GLN A 26 -4.59 -9.63 -4.04
C GLN A 26 -3.14 -9.13 -3.99
N VAL A 27 -2.52 -9.23 -2.81
CA VAL A 27 -1.09 -8.90 -2.60
C VAL A 27 -0.23 -10.17 -2.72
N PRO A 28 1.11 -10.09 -2.85
CA PRO A 28 1.98 -11.25 -3.10
C PRO A 28 1.91 -12.36 -2.04
N SER A 29 1.51 -12.03 -0.80
CA SER A 29 1.28 -13.04 0.25
C SER A 29 0.05 -13.93 -0.01
N GLY A 30 -0.73 -13.63 -1.05
CA GLY A 30 -1.99 -14.29 -1.38
C GLY A 30 -3.22 -13.69 -0.68
N GLU A 31 -3.01 -12.80 0.30
CA GLU A 31 -4.09 -12.12 1.02
C GLU A 31 -4.89 -11.17 0.10
N ILE A 32 -6.20 -11.05 0.33
CA ILE A 32 -7.07 -10.12 -0.40
C ILE A 32 -7.40 -8.91 0.46
N GLY A 33 -6.85 -7.76 0.08
CA GLY A 33 -7.18 -6.46 0.65
C GLY A 33 -8.31 -5.76 -0.10
N VAL A 34 -8.80 -4.68 0.52
CA VAL A 34 -9.80 -3.78 -0.07
C VAL A 34 -9.17 -2.41 -0.29
N VAL A 35 -9.29 -1.90 -1.51
CA VAL A 35 -9.10 -0.48 -1.81
C VAL A 35 -10.48 0.16 -1.87
N ASP A 36 -10.77 1.10 -0.98
CA ASP A 36 -12.03 1.87 -1.01
C ASP A 36 -12.05 2.79 -2.22
N ARG A 37 -13.24 3.15 -2.72
CA ARG A 37 -13.37 4.11 -3.84
C ARG A 37 -12.64 5.43 -3.58
N VAL A 38 -12.60 5.89 -2.33
CA VAL A 38 -11.90 7.15 -1.93
C VAL A 38 -10.38 6.97 -1.83
N ASP A 39 -9.90 5.73 -1.86
CA ASP A 39 -8.50 5.34 -1.77
C ASP A 39 -7.93 4.91 -3.14
N ILE A 40 -8.70 5.06 -4.23
CA ILE A 40 -8.25 4.79 -5.61
C ILE A 40 -7.48 5.98 -6.18
N ALA A 41 -8.01 7.19 -6.02
CA ALA A 41 -7.44 8.41 -6.57
C ALA A 41 -7.51 9.56 -5.56
N ASP A 42 -6.80 10.66 -5.81
CA ASP A 42 -6.86 11.85 -4.96
C ASP A 42 -8.19 12.62 -5.05
N GLY A 43 -8.94 12.39 -6.13
CA GLY A 43 -10.27 12.94 -6.38
C GLY A 43 -11.31 11.86 -6.67
N TYR A 44 -12.52 12.31 -6.98
CA TYR A 44 -13.57 11.41 -7.44
C TYR A 44 -13.19 10.80 -8.80
N ILE A 45 -13.46 9.51 -8.95
CA ILE A 45 -13.22 8.71 -10.14
C ILE A 45 -14.44 7.83 -10.37
N GLU A 46 -14.97 7.87 -11.59
CA GLU A 46 -16.11 7.06 -12.00
C GLU A 46 -15.75 5.57 -12.00
N PRO A 47 -16.67 4.66 -11.63
CA PRO A 47 -16.41 3.22 -11.66
C PRO A 47 -15.92 2.67 -13.00
N ALA A 48 -16.31 3.30 -14.10
CA ALA A 48 -15.85 2.94 -15.45
C ALA A 48 -14.35 3.17 -15.67
N ASP A 49 -13.76 4.10 -14.93
CA ASP A 49 -12.35 4.48 -15.03
C ASP A 49 -11.47 3.74 -14.01
N TRP A 50 -12.07 2.89 -13.17
CA TRP A 50 -11.32 2.14 -12.17
C TRP A 50 -10.32 1.17 -12.81
N PRO A 51 -9.18 0.89 -12.15
CA PRO A 51 -8.21 -0.10 -12.60
C PRO A 51 -8.86 -1.44 -12.95
N THR A 52 -8.65 -1.93 -14.16
CA THR A 52 -9.31 -3.14 -14.67
C THR A 52 -8.96 -4.38 -13.85
N VAL A 53 -9.89 -5.34 -13.75
CA VAL A 53 -9.58 -6.67 -13.19
C VAL A 53 -8.44 -7.33 -13.97
N GLY A 54 -7.47 -7.91 -13.25
CA GLY A 54 -6.24 -8.47 -13.79
C GLY A 54 -5.07 -7.48 -13.86
N SER A 55 -5.33 -6.17 -13.71
CA SER A 55 -4.27 -5.16 -13.71
C SER A 55 -3.40 -5.24 -12.45
N VAL A 56 -2.09 -4.99 -12.62
CA VAL A 56 -1.13 -4.85 -11.53
C VAL A 56 -0.98 -3.38 -11.18
N LEU A 57 -1.06 -3.05 -9.90
CA LEU A 57 -0.90 -1.69 -9.41
C LEU A 57 -0.05 -1.67 -8.13
N THR A 58 0.57 -0.53 -7.84
CA THR A 58 1.25 -0.31 -6.56
C THR A 58 0.22 0.06 -5.50
N VAL A 59 0.22 -0.66 -4.39
CA VAL A 59 -0.60 -0.34 -3.22
C VAL A 59 0.26 -0.02 -2.01
N VAL A 60 -0.32 0.74 -1.09
CA VAL A 60 0.18 0.90 0.28
C VAL A 60 -0.76 0.23 1.27
N GLY A 61 -0.19 -0.43 2.28
CA GLY A 61 -0.95 -0.96 3.41
C GLY A 61 -1.58 0.15 4.25
N GLY A 62 -2.91 0.19 4.32
CA GLY A 62 -3.68 1.07 5.20
C GLY A 62 -3.79 0.56 6.64
N GLY A 63 -3.40 -0.69 6.88
CA GLY A 63 -3.59 -1.41 8.14
C GLY A 63 -4.80 -2.35 8.08
N TYR A 64 -5.19 -2.89 9.24
CA TYR A 64 -6.26 -3.88 9.35
C TYR A 64 -7.46 -3.29 10.09
N ALA A 65 -8.65 -3.47 9.51
CA ALA A 65 -9.93 -3.26 10.19
C ALA A 65 -10.50 -4.63 10.56
N GLY A 66 -10.27 -5.07 11.79
CA GLY A 66 -10.50 -6.47 12.17
C GLY A 66 -9.59 -7.40 11.35
N ARG A 67 -10.19 -8.33 10.58
CA ARG A 67 -9.44 -9.24 9.70
C ARG A 67 -9.26 -8.71 8.26
N GLN A 68 -9.79 -7.54 7.95
CA GLN A 68 -9.75 -6.99 6.60
C GLN A 68 -8.53 -6.08 6.42
N LEU A 69 -7.61 -6.49 5.55
CA LEU A 69 -6.54 -5.62 5.06
C LEU A 69 -7.15 -4.47 4.25
N ARG A 70 -6.84 -3.23 4.66
CA ARG A 70 -7.14 -2.01 3.91
C ARG A 70 -5.92 -1.63 3.10
N LEU A 71 -6.16 -1.23 1.86
CA LEU A 71 -5.14 -0.84 0.89
C LEU A 71 -5.51 0.51 0.31
N SER A 72 -4.50 1.21 -0.21
CA SER A 72 -4.72 2.42 -1.01
C SER A 72 -3.79 2.42 -2.22
N THR A 73 -4.30 2.89 -3.35
CA THR A 73 -3.51 3.21 -4.55
C THR A 73 -3.54 4.71 -4.86
N ARG A 74 -4.10 5.51 -3.94
CA ARG A 74 -4.19 6.96 -4.03
C ARG A 74 -2.79 7.57 -4.19
N PRO A 75 -2.53 8.41 -5.21
CA PRO A 75 -1.20 8.94 -5.47
C PRO A 75 -0.56 9.62 -4.26
N GLY A 76 -1.30 10.48 -3.53
CA GLY A 76 -0.80 11.10 -2.30
C GLY A 76 -0.37 10.12 -1.20
N HIS A 77 -1.06 8.99 -1.04
CA HIS A 77 -0.65 7.96 -0.07
C HIS A 77 0.58 7.18 -0.53
N LEU A 78 0.70 6.92 -1.83
CA LEU A 78 1.88 6.26 -2.40
C LEU A 78 3.12 7.14 -2.25
N GLU A 79 2.99 8.46 -2.49
CA GLU A 79 4.06 9.42 -2.28
C GLU A 79 4.49 9.47 -0.81
N GLU A 80 3.55 9.60 0.12
CA GLU A 80 3.88 9.63 1.56
C GLU A 80 4.54 8.32 2.02
N ALA A 81 4.12 7.16 1.50
CA ALA A 81 4.75 5.89 1.81
C ALA A 81 6.20 5.81 1.29
N ARG A 82 6.47 6.33 0.08
CA ARG A 82 7.84 6.44 -0.46
C ARG A 82 8.70 7.35 0.42
N ASN A 83 8.15 8.50 0.83
CA ASN A 83 8.85 9.45 1.70
C ASN A 83 9.18 8.82 3.06
N ARG A 84 8.28 8.03 3.64
CA ARG A 84 8.54 7.27 4.88
C ARG A 84 9.65 6.24 4.71
N ALA A 85 9.61 5.47 3.63
CA ALA A 85 10.64 4.48 3.34
C ALA A 85 12.02 5.13 3.21
N ALA A 86 12.12 6.26 2.50
CA ALA A 86 13.35 7.03 2.36
C ALA A 86 13.88 7.56 3.71
N ARG A 87 13.00 8.14 4.54
CA ARG A 87 13.37 8.61 5.90
C ARG A 87 13.89 7.47 6.80
N GLY A 88 13.25 6.30 6.75
CA GLY A 88 13.67 5.13 7.52
C GLY A 88 15.06 4.59 7.10
N GLN A 89 15.38 4.62 5.80
CA GLN A 89 16.68 4.20 5.28
C GLN A 89 17.81 5.16 5.67
N GLN A 90 17.53 6.47 5.71
CA GLN A 90 18.49 7.48 6.16
C GLN A 90 18.81 7.33 7.65
N ALA A 91 17.81 7.11 8.50
CA ALA A 91 18.00 6.87 9.93
C ALA A 91 18.82 5.59 10.22
N ALA A 92 18.58 4.50 9.48
CA ALA A 92 19.33 3.26 9.61
C ALA A 92 20.79 3.37 9.13
N SER A 93 21.07 4.28 8.18
CA SER A 93 22.42 4.51 7.65
C SER A 93 23.24 5.46 8.53
N GLY A 94 22.60 6.44 9.20
CA GLY A 94 23.25 7.36 10.14
C GLY A 94 23.66 6.71 11.48
N ALA A 95 22.96 5.67 11.92
CA ALA A 95 23.27 4.96 13.19
C ALA A 95 24.54 4.08 13.14
N LYS A 96 25.17 3.91 11.96
CA LYS A 96 26.45 3.18 11.82
C LYS A 96 27.69 4.07 11.95
N GLY A 97 27.52 5.37 12.26
CA GLY A 97 28.59 6.37 12.18
C GLY A 97 29.31 6.76 13.48
N ASP A 98 28.82 6.38 14.67
CA ASP A 98 29.45 6.77 15.95
C ASP A 98 30.05 5.57 16.67
N SER A 99 31.26 5.20 16.27
CA SER A 99 32.23 4.58 17.17
C SER A 99 33.39 5.56 17.31
N PRO A 100 33.45 6.39 18.38
CA PRO A 100 34.68 7.05 18.72
C PRO A 100 35.67 5.97 19.13
N ASN A 101 36.71 5.85 18.32
CA ASN A 101 37.89 5.07 18.63
C ASN A 101 38.70 5.83 19.70
N SER A 102 39.20 5.08 20.69
CA SER A 102 40.21 5.45 21.69
C SER A 102 39.75 6.22 22.92
#